data_AF-A0A059L1D0-F1
#
_entry.id   AF-A0A059L1D0-F1
#
_cell.length_a   1.000
_cell.length_b   1.000
_cell.length_c   1.000
_cell.angle_alpha   90.00
_cell.angle_beta   90.00
_cell.angle_gamma   90.00
#
_symmetry.space_group_name_H-M   'P 1'
#
loop_
_entity.id
_entity.type
_entity.pdbx_description
1 polymer ?
#
loop_
_entity_poly.entity_id
_entity_poly.type
_entity_poly.pdbx_seq_one_letter_code
_entity_poly.pdbx_strand_id
1 'polypeptide(L)' 'MFQSYEYYPEELAPPRFQVILAGNAFFHIKEISTGRVRGFRGNHNEACALARSLELRG' A
#
# COMPACT_ATOMS: atom_id res chain seq x y z
N MET A 1 -3.25 -33.86 -12.91
CA MET A 1 -2.06 -33.03 -13.16
C MET A 1 -2.54 -31.58 -13.25
N PHE A 2 -2.55 -30.82 -12.15
CA PHE A 2 -2.92 -29.41 -12.20
C PHE A 2 -1.68 -28.61 -12.58
N GLN A 3 -1.65 -28.08 -13.81
CA GLN A 3 -0.66 -27.10 -14.21
C GLN A 3 -1.04 -25.78 -13.55
N SER A 4 -0.30 -25.42 -12.50
CA SER A 4 -0.29 -24.05 -11.99
C SER A 4 0.26 -23.17 -13.09
N TYR A 5 -0.61 -22.52 -13.86
CA TYR A 5 -0.20 -21.38 -14.67
C TYR A 5 0.32 -20.33 -13.69
N GLU A 6 1.66 -20.24 -13.57
CA GLU A 6 2.32 -19.10 -12.97
C GLU A 6 2.06 -17.88 -13.87
N TYR A 7 0.90 -17.28 -13.67
CA TYR A 7 0.59 -15.94 -14.14
C TYR A 7 1.39 -14.99 -13.25
N TYR A 8 2.64 -14.71 -13.62
CA TYR A 8 3.34 -13.52 -13.15
C TYR A 8 3.04 -12.42 -14.16
N PRO A 9 2.01 -11.58 -13.94
CA PRO A 9 1.99 -10.33 -14.67
C PRO A 9 3.28 -9.61 -14.26
N GLU A 10 4.03 -9.10 -15.24
CA GLU A 10 5.23 -8.27 -15.06
C GLU A 10 4.99 -6.98 -14.24
N GLU A 11 3.80 -6.85 -13.64
CA GLU A 11 3.25 -5.76 -12.84
C GLU A 11 3.20 -6.06 -11.31
N LEU A 12 3.60 -7.25 -10.85
CA LEU A 12 3.57 -7.64 -9.41
C LEU A 12 4.71 -7.04 -8.57
N ALA A 13 5.11 -5.80 -8.82
CA ALA A 13 5.93 -5.12 -7.81
C ALA A 13 5.09 -5.04 -6.52
N PRO A 14 5.57 -5.57 -5.38
CA PRO A 14 4.81 -5.44 -4.14
C PRO A 14 4.59 -3.95 -3.85
N PRO A 15 3.40 -3.57 -3.33
CA PRO A 15 3.11 -2.17 -3.04
C PRO A 15 4.18 -1.60 -2.11
N ARG A 16 4.68 -0.41 -2.38
CA ARG A 16 5.73 0.23 -1.57
C ARG A 16 5.13 0.85 -0.30
N PHE A 17 3.86 1.22 -0.35
CA PHE A 17 3.14 1.79 0.78
C PHE A 17 2.01 0.88 1.28
N GLN A 18 1.92 0.75 2.60
CA GLN A 18 0.88 0.02 3.30
C GLN A 18 -0.04 0.99 4.04
N VAL A 19 -1.35 0.80 3.92
CA VAL A 19 -2.36 1.52 4.71
C VAL A 19 -2.73 0.65 5.90
N ILE A 20 -2.53 1.16 7.10
CA ILE A 20 -2.80 0.43 8.35
C ILE A 20 -3.74 1.27 9.21
N LEU A 21 -4.69 0.64 9.90
CA LEU A 21 -5.53 1.29 10.89
C LEU A 21 -4.67 1.65 12.12
N ALA A 22 -4.66 2.92 12.50
CA ALA A 22 -3.95 3.44 13.66
C ALA A 22 -4.95 3.99 14.69
N GLY A 23 -5.04 3.33 15.84
CA GLY A 23 -5.95 3.71 16.91
C GLY A 23 -7.41 3.52 16.50
N ASN A 24 -8.26 4.50 16.86
CA ASN A 24 -9.71 4.33 16.79
C ASN A 24 -10.37 4.92 15.52
N ALA A 25 -9.68 5.80 14.78
CA ALA A 25 -10.30 6.52 13.65
C ALA A 25 -9.30 7.08 12.62
N PHE A 26 -8.07 6.58 12.59
CA PHE A 26 -7.06 7.07 11.65
C PHE A 26 -6.37 5.92 10.92
N PHE A 27 -5.79 6.25 9.79
CA PHE A 27 -5.00 5.36 8.96
C PHE A 27 -3.66 6.01 8.70
N HIS A 28 -2.58 5.33 9.06
CA HIS A 28 -1.24 5.75 8.66
C HIS A 28 -0.80 5.05 7.38
N ILE A 29 -0.11 5.79 6.51
CA ILE A 29 0.46 5.28 5.28
C ILE A 29 1.95 5.04 5.56
N LYS A 30 2.35 3.78 5.60
CA LYS A 30 3.70 3.35 5.98
C LYS A 30 4.45 2.85 4.75
N GLU A 31 5.66 3.35 4.53
CA GLU A 31 6.56 2.78 3.52
C GLU A 31 7.10 1.43 4.01
N ILE A 32 6.97 0.38 3.20
CA ILE A 32 7.28 -1.00 3.61
C ILE A 32 8.78 -1.17 3.83
N SER A 33 9.61 -0.68 2.91
CA SER A 33 11.06 -0.86 2.96
C SER A 33 11.73 -0.17 4.15
N THR A 34 11.26 1.02 4.51
CA THR A 34 11.87 1.85 5.58
C THR A 34 11.10 1.80 6.89
N GLY A 35 9.87 1.32 6.85
CA GLY A 35 8.94 1.36 7.97
C GLY A 35 8.44 2.76 8.36
N ARG A 36 8.82 3.82 7.61
CA ARG A 36 8.50 5.21 7.95
C ARG A 36 7.06 5.56 7.56
N VAL A 37 6.39 6.34 8.41
CA VAL A 37 5.06 6.88 8.11
C VAL A 37 5.21 8.10 7.19
N ARG A 38 4.48 8.08 6.08
CA ARG A 38 4.46 9.14 5.05
C ARG A 38 3.21 10.02 5.11
N GLY A 39 2.23 9.68 5.96
CA GLY A 39 1.05 10.49 6.19
C GLY A 39 -0.03 9.79 7.02
N PHE A 40 -1.09 10.53 7.32
CA PHE A 40 -2.25 10.08 8.09
C PHE A 40 -3.56 10.53 7.43
N ARG A 41 -4.61 9.71 7.47
CA ARG A 41 -5.97 10.07 7.01
C ARG A 41 -7.02 9.52 7.96
N GLY A 42 -8.15 10.21 8.09
CA GLY A 42 -9.29 9.73 8.90
C GLY A 42 -10.14 8.68 8.18
N ASN A 43 -10.02 8.60 6.86
CA ASN A 43 -10.79 7.67 6.03
C ASN A 43 -9.86 6.68 5.30
N HIS A 44 -10.26 5.41 5.22
CA HIS A 44 -9.50 4.36 4.57
C HIS A 44 -9.28 4.63 3.07
N ASN A 45 -10.31 5.11 2.36
CA ASN A 45 -10.23 5.37 0.93
C ASN A 45 -9.31 6.55 0.63
N GLU A 46 -9.33 7.59 1.47
CA GLU A 46 -8.39 8.71 1.38
C GLU A 46 -6.95 8.24 1.63
N ALA A 47 -6.75 7.34 2.58
CA ALA A 47 -5.44 6.75 2.86
C ALA A 47 -4.93 5.94 1.65
N CYS A 48 -5.79 5.14 1.03
CA CYS A 48 -5.48 4.39 -0.19
C CYS A 48 -5.21 5.31 -1.39
N ALA A 49 -5.95 6.41 -1.53
CA ALA A 49 -5.67 7.42 -2.56
C ALA A 49 -4.30 8.07 -2.34
N LEU A 50 -3.95 8.40 -1.09
CA LEU A 50 -2.63 8.92 -0.76
C LEU A 50 -1.53 7.90 -1.07
N ALA A 51 -1.69 6.65 -0.66
CA ALA A 51 -0.73 5.59 -0.94
C ALA A 51 -0.43 5.48 -2.45
N ARG A 52 -1.47 5.41 -3.30
CA ARG A 52 -1.31 5.39 -4.76
C ARG A 52 -0.59 6.64 -5.30
N SER A 53 -0.90 7.82 -4.78
CA SER A 53 -0.21 9.04 -5.19
C SER A 53 1.27 9.08 -4.77
N LEU A 54 1.65 8.35 -3.72
CA LEU A 54 3.04 8.22 -3.29
C LEU A 54 3.79 7.22 -4.17
N GLU A 55 3.14 6.15 -4.63
CA GLU A 55 3.70 5.22 -5.62
C GLU A 55 4.08 5.96 -6.91
N LEU A 56 3.23 6.88 -7.38
CA LEU A 56 3.47 7.66 -8.60
C LEU A 56 4.55 8.75 -8.48
N ARG A 57 5.04 9.05 -7.26
CA ARG A 57 6.03 10.11 -6.99
C ARG A 57 7.42 9.58 -6.64
N GLY A 58 7.59 8.26 -6.56
CA GLY A 58 8.87 7.59 -6.31
C GLY A 58 9.53 7.13 -7.59
#